data_AF-A0A1W6K272-F1
#
_entry.id   AF-A0A1W6K272-F1
#
_cell.length_a   1.000
_cell.length_b   1.000
_cell.length_c   1.000
_cell.angle_alpha   90.00
_cell.angle_beta   90.00
_cell.angle_gamma   90.00
#
_symmetry.space_group_name_H-M   'P 1'
#
loop_
_entity.id
_entity.type
_entity.pdbx_description
1 polymer ?
#
loop_
_entity_poly.entity_id
_entity_poly.type
_entity_poly.pdbx_seq_one_letter_code
_entity_poly.pdbx_strand_id
1 'polypeptide(L)'
;MKRRINGLKNLCEICESKEAKFTCKICKRHVCEGDYNKEKQICKVCEMTLCQICKKNLSLGYCEKCGRLICDECTGYFDGAKRICKECLRIISSTSEA
;
A
#
# COMPACT_ATOMS: atom_id res chain seq x y z
N MET A 1 -18.89 -6.04 -5.52
CA MET A 1 -18.86 -5.05 -4.42
C MET A 1 -19.86 -3.94 -4.75
N LYS A 2 -21.07 -3.97 -4.18
CA LYS A 2 -22.10 -2.96 -4.42
C LYS A 2 -21.79 -1.74 -3.54
N ARG A 3 -21.35 -0.61 -4.14
CA ARG A 3 -21.10 0.64 -3.41
C ARG A 3 -22.43 1.32 -3.02
N ARG A 4 -22.40 2.05 -1.90
CA ARG A 4 -23.55 2.53 -1.12
C ARG A 4 -24.57 3.36 -1.92
N ILE A 5 -25.81 3.24 -1.45
CA ILE A 5 -27.09 3.59 -2.08
C ILE A 5 -27.48 5.07 -1.87
N ASN A 6 -26.56 5.96 -1.45
CA ASN A 6 -26.83 7.42 -1.31
C ASN A 6 -25.54 8.23 -1.02
N GLY A 7 -24.45 8.00 -1.77
CA GLY A 7 -23.22 8.79 -1.65
C GLY A 7 -23.25 10.04 -2.53
N LEU A 8 -22.68 11.16 -2.05
CA LEU A 8 -22.50 12.41 -2.80
C LEU A 8 -22.06 12.10 -4.24
N LYS A 9 -22.96 12.28 -5.22
CA LYS A 9 -22.69 11.96 -6.62
C LYS A 9 -21.43 12.71 -7.06
N ASN A 10 -20.47 11.97 -7.60
CA ASN A 10 -19.26 12.46 -8.26
C ASN A 10 -18.19 13.14 -7.38
N LEU A 11 -18.22 13.02 -6.04
CA LEU A 11 -17.12 13.54 -5.21
C LEU A 11 -15.98 12.54 -5.02
N CYS A 12 -14.79 13.07 -4.75
CA CYS A 12 -13.60 12.31 -4.40
C CYS A 12 -13.82 11.45 -3.15
N GLU A 13 -13.58 10.15 -3.25
CA GLU A 13 -13.66 9.20 -2.13
C GLU A 13 -12.51 9.32 -1.11
N ILE A 14 -11.66 10.35 -1.21
CA ILE A 14 -10.57 10.64 -0.26
C ILE A 14 -10.81 11.97 0.46
N CYS A 15 -10.96 13.07 -0.27
CA CYS A 15 -11.12 14.39 0.34
C CYS A 15 -12.57 14.88 0.44
N GLU A 16 -13.53 14.16 -0.16
CA GLU A 16 -14.99 14.41 -0.07
C GLU A 16 -15.45 15.85 -0.42
N SER A 17 -14.59 16.65 -1.03
CA SER A 17 -14.79 18.09 -1.25
C SER A 17 -14.65 18.51 -2.72
N LYS A 18 -13.94 17.71 -3.52
CA LYS A 18 -13.68 17.98 -4.94
C LYS A 18 -14.31 16.91 -5.82
N GLU A 19 -14.64 17.27 -7.05
CA GLU A 19 -15.13 16.33 -8.05
C GLU A 19 -14.09 15.23 -8.34
N ALA A 20 -14.56 13.98 -8.40
CA ALA A 20 -13.78 12.84 -8.79
C ALA A 20 -13.63 12.79 -10.32
N LYS A 21 -12.37 12.78 -10.78
CA LYS A 21 -12.03 12.78 -12.22
C LYS A 21 -11.30 11.52 -12.66
N PHE A 22 -10.76 10.75 -11.71
CA PHE A 22 -9.90 9.60 -11.99
C PHE A 22 -10.34 8.38 -11.18
N THR A 23 -10.05 7.19 -11.70
CA THR A 23 -10.30 5.91 -11.02
C THR A 23 -8.98 5.22 -10.73
N CYS A 24 -8.67 4.94 -9.46
CA CYS A 24 -7.45 4.24 -9.09
C CYS A 24 -7.42 2.81 -9.67
N LYS A 25 -6.34 2.41 -10.36
CA LYS A 25 -6.26 1.06 -10.95
C LYS A 25 -6.21 -0.07 -9.92
N ILE A 26 -5.76 0.20 -8.69
CA ILE A 26 -5.63 -0.78 -7.59
C ILE A 26 -6.94 -0.89 -6.81
N CYS A 27 -7.31 0.14 -6.03
CA CYS A 27 -8.47 0.06 -5.12
C CYS A 27 -9.80 0.48 -5.76
N LYS A 28 -9.79 0.93 -7.02
CA LYS A 28 -10.96 1.39 -7.77
C LYS A 28 -11.71 2.59 -7.15
N ARG A 29 -11.10 3.34 -6.22
CA ARG A 29 -11.68 4.60 -5.73
C ARG A 29 -11.71 5.64 -6.84
N HIS A 30 -12.79 6.40 -6.90
CA HIS A 30 -12.95 7.61 -7.70
C HIS A 30 -12.37 8.79 -6.92
N VAL A 31 -11.40 9.46 -7.49
CA VAL A 31 -10.60 10.48 -6.79
C VAL A 31 -10.44 11.75 -7.64
N CYS A 32 -10.29 12.89 -6.97
CA CYS A 32 -9.96 14.13 -7.64
C CYS A 32 -8.50 14.16 -8.10
N GLU A 33 -8.15 15.16 -8.90
CA GLU A 33 -6.78 15.36 -9.38
C GLU A 33 -5.74 15.50 -8.26
N GLY A 34 -6.13 16.14 -7.15
CA GLY A 34 -5.24 16.34 -6.00
C GLY A 34 -4.87 15.05 -5.27
N ASP A 35 -5.69 14.00 -5.38
CA ASP A 35 -5.50 12.71 -4.71
C ASP A 35 -5.10 11.59 -5.68
N TYR A 36 -4.75 11.94 -6.92
CA TYR A 36 -4.38 11.00 -7.98
C TYR A 36 -2.94 11.20 -8.45
N ASN A 37 -2.16 10.13 -8.47
CA ASN A 37 -0.86 10.10 -9.12
C ASN A 37 -1.06 9.66 -10.58
N LYS A 38 -0.89 10.60 -11.52
CA LYS A 38 -1.10 10.37 -12.96
C LYS A 38 -0.07 9.40 -13.55
N GLU A 39 1.20 9.51 -13.15
CA GLU A 39 2.28 8.66 -13.66
C GLU A 39 2.07 7.19 -13.30
N LYS A 40 1.70 6.93 -12.04
CA LYS A 40 1.47 5.56 -11.54
C LYS A 40 0.05 5.06 -11.79
N GLN A 41 -0.87 5.94 -12.17
CA GLN A 41 -2.30 5.67 -12.36
C GLN A 41 -3.00 5.11 -11.11
N ILE A 42 -2.65 5.64 -9.94
CA ILE A 42 -3.19 5.21 -8.64
C ILE A 42 -3.55 6.41 -7.77
N CYS A 43 -4.41 6.22 -6.77
CA CYS A 43 -4.63 7.28 -5.78
C CYS A 43 -3.42 7.39 -4.83
N LYS A 44 -3.25 8.56 -4.22
CA LYS A 44 -2.18 8.84 -3.26
C LYS A 44 -2.19 7.90 -2.06
N VAL A 45 -3.37 7.46 -1.60
CA VAL A 45 -3.49 6.46 -0.54
C VAL A 45 -2.85 5.13 -0.94
N CYS A 46 -3.12 4.63 -2.15
CA CYS A 46 -2.46 3.42 -2.66
C CYS A 46 -0.96 3.64 -2.82
N GLU A 47 -0.53 4.81 -3.31
CA GLU A 47 0.89 5.13 -3.46
C GLU A 47 1.65 5.09 -2.12
N MET A 48 1.09 5.70 -1.08
CA MET A 48 1.69 5.75 0.27
C MET A 48 1.74 4.38 0.94
N THR A 49 0.90 3.45 0.50
CA THR A 49 0.77 2.10 1.08
C THR A 49 1.39 1.01 0.21
N LEU A 50 2.14 1.37 -0.84
CA LEU A 50 2.90 0.39 -1.61
C LEU A 50 4.00 -0.22 -0.75
N CYS A 51 4.21 -1.53 -0.91
CA CYS A 51 5.37 -2.24 -0.39
C CYS A 51 6.64 -1.49 -0.77
N GLN A 52 7.43 -1.11 0.22
CA GLN A 52 8.63 -0.33 0.02
C GLN A 52 9.80 -1.14 -0.55
N ILE A 53 9.65 -2.46 -0.64
CA ILE A 53 10.60 -3.37 -1.30
C ILE A 53 10.26 -3.50 -2.78
N CYS A 54 9.10 -4.06 -3.12
CA CYS A 54 8.79 -4.35 -4.53
C CYS A 54 8.14 -3.19 -5.28
N LYS A 55 7.59 -2.18 -4.58
CA LYS A 55 6.85 -1.05 -5.15
C LYS A 55 5.66 -1.42 -6.07
N LYS A 56 5.20 -2.68 -6.01
CA LYS A 56 4.14 -3.25 -6.85
C LYS A 56 2.86 -3.55 -6.07
N ASN A 57 3.00 -4.27 -4.96
CA ASN A 57 1.88 -4.73 -4.13
C ASN A 57 1.58 -3.75 -2.99
N LEU A 58 0.33 -3.68 -2.55
CA LEU A 58 -0.02 -2.97 -1.31
C LEU A 58 0.59 -3.70 -0.10
N SER A 59 1.06 -2.95 0.88
CA SER A 59 1.60 -3.49 2.12
C SER A 59 0.51 -4.08 3.00
N LEU A 60 0.80 -5.20 3.66
CA LEU A 60 -0.05 -5.78 4.70
C LEU A 60 0.33 -5.30 6.11
N GLY A 61 1.53 -4.73 6.26
CA GLY A 61 2.05 -4.23 7.52
C GLY A 61 3.46 -3.70 7.32
N TYR A 62 4.21 -3.59 8.41
CA TYR A 62 5.60 -3.15 8.39
C TYR A 62 6.55 -4.27 8.84
N CYS A 63 7.81 -4.17 8.46
CA CYS A 63 8.88 -5.03 8.94
C CYS A 63 9.29 -4.58 10.35
N GLU A 64 9.17 -5.45 11.35
CA GLU A 64 9.54 -5.17 12.75
C GLU A 64 11.01 -4.76 12.92
N LYS A 65 11.89 -5.16 11.99
CA LYS A 65 13.34 -4.87 12.06
C LYS A 65 13.73 -3.53 11.42
N CYS A 66 13.11 -3.14 10.30
CA CYS A 66 13.51 -1.94 9.55
C CYS A 66 12.40 -0.90 9.36
N GLY A 67 11.20 -1.14 9.89
CA GLY A 67 10.05 -0.23 9.80
C GLY A 67 9.43 -0.10 8.40
N ARG A 68 10.02 -0.70 7.36
CA ARG A 68 9.50 -0.59 5.99
C ARG A 68 8.15 -1.28 5.84
N LEU A 69 7.23 -0.65 5.11
CA LEU A 69 5.97 -1.26 4.66
C LEU A 69 6.27 -2.42 3.73
N ILE A 70 5.70 -3.59 4.00
CA ILE A 70 5.93 -4.82 3.23
C ILE A 70 4.63 -5.53 2.87
N CYS A 71 4.59 -6.07 1.65
CA CYS A 71 3.53 -6.97 1.22
C CYS A 71 3.82 -8.40 1.66
N ASP A 72 2.84 -9.28 1.47
CA ASP A 72 2.96 -10.71 1.78
C ASP A 72 4.17 -11.35 1.09
N GLU A 73 4.30 -11.14 -0.23
CA GLU A 73 5.40 -11.69 -1.04
C GLU A 73 6.80 -11.23 -0.62
N CYS A 74 6.92 -10.06 0.02
CA CYS A 74 8.20 -9.53 0.50
C CYS A 74 8.45 -9.86 1.98
N THR A 75 7.47 -10.47 2.65
CA THR A 75 7.62 -11.02 4.00
C THR A 75 8.41 -12.32 3.90
N GLY A 76 9.44 -12.46 4.73
CA GLY A 76 10.24 -13.68 4.82
C GLY A 76 9.92 -14.50 6.07
N TYR A 77 9.40 -13.86 7.12
CA TYR A 77 8.97 -14.50 8.36
C TYR A 77 7.72 -13.82 8.91
N PHE A 78 6.76 -14.63 9.37
CA PHE A 78 5.52 -14.19 10.00
C PHE A 78 5.05 -15.21 11.04
N ASP A 79 4.78 -14.78 12.27
CA ASP A 79 4.31 -15.63 13.37
C ASP A 79 2.86 -15.31 13.81
N GLY A 80 2.13 -14.48 13.03
CA GLY A 80 0.81 -13.97 13.41
C GLY A 80 0.85 -12.55 14.00
N ALA A 81 1.95 -12.17 14.67
CA ALA A 81 2.12 -10.86 15.30
C ALA A 81 3.19 -10.01 14.60
N LYS A 82 4.34 -10.60 14.32
CA LYS A 82 5.55 -9.95 13.80
C LYS A 82 5.79 -10.33 12.35
N ARG A 83 6.12 -9.34 11.52
CA ARG A 83 6.57 -9.55 10.14
C ARG A 83 8.02 -9.12 9.98
N ILE A 84 8.86 -9.95 9.36
CA ILE A 84 10.23 -9.60 9.00
C ILE A 84 10.40 -9.76 7.50
N CYS A 85 10.97 -8.75 6.83
CA CYS A 85 11.16 -8.79 5.39
C CYS A 85 12.31 -9.71 4.97
N LYS A 86 12.25 -10.20 3.72
CA LYS A 86 13.28 -11.07 3.14
C LYS A 86 14.69 -10.48 3.17
N GLU A 87 14.82 -9.16 3.00
CA GLU A 87 16.12 -8.48 3.08
C GLU A 87 16.71 -8.52 4.50
N CYS A 88 15.88 -8.31 5.52
CA CYS A 88 16.30 -8.35 6.92
C CYS A 88 16.70 -9.74 7.41
N LEU A 89 16.09 -10.80 6.87
CA LEU A 89 16.43 -12.18 7.20
C LEU A 89 17.77 -12.63 6.59
N ARG A 90 18.07 -12.20 5.35
CA ARG A 90 19.36 -12.52 4.71
C ARG A 90 20.57 -12.01 5.49
N ILE A 91 20.40 -10.93 6.26
CA ILE A 91 21.45 -10.36 7.11
C ILE A 91 21.71 -11.23 8.36
N ILE A 92 20.72 -12.04 8.79
CA ILE A 92 20.83 -12.89 9.99
C ILE A 92 21.60 -14.18 9.69
N SER A 93 21.51 -14.70 8.46
CA SER A 93 22.25 -15.89 8.03
C SER A 93 23.76 -15.69 7.85
N SER A 94 24.30 -14.49 8.08
CA SER A 94 25.72 -14.17 7.91
C SER A 94 26.42 -13.76 9.22
N THR A 95 25.82 -13.99 10.38
CA THR A 95 26.38 -13.58 11.70
C THR A 95 26.35 -14.70 12.76
N SER A 96 26.61 -15.94 12.34
CA SER A 96 26.84 -17.07 13.26
C SER A 96 28.11 -17.83 12.89
N GLU A 97 29.24 -17.11 12.86
CA GLU A 97 30.62 -17.63 12.86
C GLU A 97 31.59 -16.44 13.01
N ALA A 98 31.83 -16.03 14.26
CA ALA A 98 33.03 -15.32 14.71
C ALA A 98 33.17 -15.55 16.21
#